data_AF-Q9X115-F1
#
_entry.id   AF-Q9X115-F1
#
_cell.length_a   1.000
_cell.length_b   1.000
_cell.length_c   1.000
_cell.angle_alpha   90.00
_cell.angle_beta   90.00
_cell.angle_gamma   90.00
#
_symmetry.space_group_name_H-M   'P 1'
#
loop_
_entity.id
_entity.type
_entity.pdbx_description
1 polymer ?
#
loop_
_entity_poly.entity_id
_entity_poly.type
_entity_poly.pdbx_seq_one_letter_code
_entity_poly.pdbx_strand_id
1 'polypeptide(L)'
;MPWVNSKCVGCGNCVKVCPVEGAIRIENGKAVIDNYKCIRCGKCFDACPVGAIRPNYENPALRGMGRGFGRGLGRGFGRGMGRGYGRGRGRWDEF
;
A
#
# COMPACT_ATOMS: atom_id res chain seq x y z
N MET A 1 -4.42 -3.64 3.93
CA MET A 1 -5.76 -3.99 3.42
C MET A 1 -5.71 -4.19 1.92
N PRO A 2 -6.41 -5.17 1.35
CA PRO A 2 -6.66 -5.23 -0.08
C PRO A 2 -7.86 -4.35 -0.48
N TRP A 3 -7.86 -3.83 -1.69
CA TRP A 3 -8.98 -3.11 -2.32
C TRP A 3 -9.35 -3.77 -3.64
N VAL A 4 -10.58 -3.54 -4.08
CA VAL A 4 -11.12 -4.12 -5.31
C VAL A 4 -11.36 -3.01 -6.31
N ASN A 5 -10.72 -3.09 -7.48
CA ASN A 5 -10.80 -2.09 -8.52
C ASN A 5 -11.99 -2.33 -9.48
N SER A 6 -12.16 -1.44 -10.45
CA SER A 6 -13.23 -1.50 -11.45
C SER A 6 -13.14 -2.66 -12.44
N LYS A 7 -11.99 -3.35 -12.53
CA LYS A 7 -11.82 -4.55 -13.37
C LYS A 7 -12.49 -5.79 -12.78
N CYS A 8 -13.01 -5.71 -11.55
CA CYS A 8 -13.71 -6.82 -10.93
C CYS A 8 -14.99 -7.15 -11.70
N VAL A 9 -15.05 -8.38 -12.22
CA VAL A 9 -16.22 -8.92 -12.95
C VAL A 9 -17.11 -9.83 -12.08
N GLY A 10 -16.87 -9.89 -10.77
CA GLY A 10 -17.70 -10.70 -9.88
C GLY A 10 -17.55 -12.22 -10.02
N CYS A 11 -16.49 -12.72 -10.65
CA CYS A 11 -16.29 -14.15 -10.92
C CYS A 11 -16.23 -15.08 -9.69
N GLY A 12 -15.99 -14.53 -8.49
CA GLY A 12 -16.00 -15.31 -7.24
C GLY A 12 -14.77 -16.20 -6.98
N ASN A 13 -13.76 -16.25 -7.86
CA ASN A 13 -12.54 -17.05 -7.63
C ASN A 13 -11.84 -16.71 -6.32
N CYS A 14 -11.80 -15.43 -5.96
CA CYS A 14 -11.23 -14.95 -4.70
C CYS A 14 -11.92 -15.53 -3.47
N VAL A 15 -13.23 -15.78 -3.52
CA VAL A 15 -14.01 -16.40 -2.43
C VAL A 15 -13.60 -17.86 -2.27
N LYS A 16 -13.45 -18.59 -3.38
CA LYS A 16 -13.10 -20.03 -3.38
C LYS A 16 -11.72 -20.32 -2.80
N VAL A 17 -10.74 -19.44 -3.05
CA VAL A 17 -9.37 -19.63 -2.57
C VAL A 17 -9.13 -19.06 -1.17
N CYS A 18 -10.09 -18.31 -0.63
CA CYS A 18 -9.92 -17.68 0.67
C CYS A 18 -9.95 -18.75 1.78
N PRO A 19 -8.92 -18.85 2.63
CA PRO A 19 -8.91 -19.82 3.72
C PRO A 19 -9.83 -19.43 4.87
N VAL A 20 -10.34 -18.20 4.88
CA VAL A 20 -11.23 -17.69 5.93
C VAL A 20 -12.63 -17.58 5.35
N GLU A 21 -13.56 -18.32 5.95
CA GLU A 21 -14.95 -18.30 5.52
C GLU A 21 -15.61 -16.94 5.77
N GLY A 22 -16.33 -16.45 4.75
CA GLY A 22 -17.02 -15.17 4.80
C GLY A 22 -16.11 -13.94 4.89
N ALA A 23 -14.80 -14.07 4.68
CA ALA A 23 -13.90 -12.92 4.57
C ALA A 23 -14.04 -12.19 3.22
N ILE A 24 -14.56 -12.85 2.19
CA ILE A 24 -14.84 -12.26 0.88
C ILE A 24 -16.24 -12.65 0.47
N ARG A 25 -17.05 -11.67 0.06
CA ARG A 25 -18.41 -11.84 -0.46
C ARG A 25 -18.55 -11.14 -1.81
N ILE A 26 -19.48 -11.58 -2.64
CA ILE A 26 -19.82 -10.87 -3.88
C ILE A 26 -21.10 -10.07 -3.64
N GLU A 27 -21.03 -8.76 -3.79
CA GLU A 27 -22.17 -7.85 -3.70
C GLU A 27 -22.18 -6.93 -4.91
N ASN A 28 -23.35 -6.74 -5.52
CA ASN A 28 -23.52 -5.90 -6.71
C ASN A 28 -22.53 -6.25 -7.85
N GLY A 29 -22.25 -7.55 -8.03
CA GLY A 29 -21.31 -8.03 -9.05
C GLY A 29 -19.85 -7.71 -8.77
N LYS A 30 -19.49 -7.24 -7.57
CA LYS A 30 -18.11 -6.95 -7.16
C LYS A 30 -17.74 -7.70 -5.91
N ALA A 31 -16.46 -8.04 -5.79
CA ALA A 31 -15.93 -8.61 -4.56
C ALA A 31 -15.86 -7.52 -3.47
N VAL A 32 -16.38 -7.84 -2.30
CA VAL A 32 -16.31 -7.05 -1.07
C VAL A 32 -15.53 -7.86 -0.05
N ILE A 33 -14.48 -7.26 0.50
CA ILE A 33 -13.58 -7.92 1.44
C ILE A 33 -13.88 -7.38 2.84
N ASP A 34 -14.13 -8.30 3.76
CA ASP A 34 -14.34 -7.99 5.16
C ASP A 34 -12.99 -7.85 5.87
N ASN A 35 -12.67 -6.61 6.26
CA ASN A 35 -11.37 -6.30 6.85
C ASN A 35 -11.15 -6.91 8.23
N TYR A 36 -12.22 -7.23 8.96
CA TYR A 36 -12.12 -7.82 10.29
C TYR A 36 -11.76 -9.31 10.21
N LYS A 37 -12.26 -10.00 9.19
CA LYS A 37 -11.98 -11.43 8.96
C LYS A 37 -10.72 -11.67 8.11
N CYS A 38 -10.30 -10.70 7.31
CA CYS A 38 -9.18 -10.87 6.39
C CYS A 38 -7.83 -11.00 7.12
N ILE A 39 -7.26 -12.20 7.12
CA ILE A 39 -5.92 -12.51 7.66
C ILE A 39 -4.75 -12.09 6.75
N ARG A 40 -5.03 -11.44 5.61
CA ARG A 40 -4.02 -10.92 4.66
C ARG A 40 -3.09 -12.00 4.08
N CYS A 41 -3.61 -13.19 3.84
CA CYS A 41 -2.86 -14.32 3.29
C CYS A 41 -2.38 -14.16 1.84
N GLY A 42 -2.91 -13.18 1.09
CA GLY A 42 -2.49 -12.89 -0.28
C GLY A 42 -3.05 -13.79 -1.39
N LYS A 43 -3.65 -14.94 -1.06
CA LYS A 43 -4.17 -15.91 -2.06
C LYS A 43 -5.18 -15.32 -3.05
N CYS A 44 -5.93 -14.30 -2.64
CA CYS A 44 -6.91 -13.63 -3.49
C CYS A 44 -6.26 -12.81 -4.62
N PHE A 45 -5.00 -12.40 -4.47
CA PHE A 45 -4.25 -11.69 -5.51
C PHE A 45 -3.91 -12.64 -6.68
N ASP A 46 -3.37 -13.82 -6.37
CA ASP A 46 -2.95 -14.80 -7.37
C ASP A 46 -4.14 -15.44 -8.08
N ALA A 47 -5.24 -15.66 -7.37
CA ALA A 47 -6.44 -16.29 -7.94
C ALA A 47 -7.28 -15.37 -8.82
N CYS A 48 -7.00 -14.06 -8.83
CA CYS A 48 -7.79 -13.09 -9.59
C CYS A 48 -7.26 -12.98 -11.03
N PRO A 49 -7.97 -13.53 -12.05
CA PRO A 49 -7.45 -13.58 -13.42
C PRO A 49 -7.29 -12.19 -14.05
N VAL A 50 -8.09 -11.23 -13.59
CA VAL A 50 -8.08 -9.83 -14.09
C VAL A 50 -7.24 -8.89 -13.22
N GLY A 51 -6.62 -9.39 -12.15
CA GLY A 51 -5.85 -8.58 -11.20
C GLY A 51 -6.69 -7.45 -10.56
N ALA A 52 -7.97 -7.73 -10.28
CA ALA A 52 -8.88 -6.72 -9.74
C ALA A 52 -8.67 -6.45 -8.24
N ILE A 53 -8.17 -7.46 -7.50
CA ILE A 53 -7.88 -7.34 -6.08
C ILE A 53 -6.40 -7.01 -5.93
N ARG A 54 -6.08 -5.89 -5.28
CA ARG A 54 -4.70 -5.42 -5.07
C ARG A 54 -4.52 -4.92 -3.64
N PRO A 55 -3.29 -4.88 -3.11
CA PRO A 55 -3.02 -4.24 -1.83
C PRO A 55 -3.21 -2.71 -1.84
N ASN A 56 -3.57 -2.13 -0.69
CA ASN A 56 -3.94 -0.71 -0.57
C ASN A 56 -2.80 0.26 -0.87
N TYR A 57 -1.53 -0.14 -0.69
CA TYR A 57 -0.41 0.76 -0.98
C TYR A 57 -0.31 1.10 -2.47
N GLU A 58 -0.94 0.29 -3.34
CA GLU A 58 -1.06 0.51 -4.78
C GLU A 58 -2.35 1.26 -5.15
N ASN A 59 -3.21 1.57 -4.16
CA ASN A 59 -4.49 2.19 -4.40
C ASN A 59 -4.30 3.66 -4.81
N PRO A 60 -4.63 4.05 -6.05
CA PRO A 60 -4.49 5.43 -6.50
C PRO A 60 -5.37 6.39 -5.69
N ALA A 61 -6.48 5.93 -5.10
CA ALA A 61 -7.34 6.75 -4.24
C ALA A 61 -6.64 7.18 -2.94
N LEU A 62 -5.60 6.46 -2.51
CA LEU A 62 -4.81 6.80 -1.32
C LEU A 62 -3.50 7.54 -1.67
N ARG A 63 -3.15 7.59 -2.95
CA ARG A 63 -1.89 8.15 -3.44
C ARG A 63 -2.00 9.67 -3.61
N GLY A 64 -2.21 10.38 -2.49
CA GLY A 64 -2.45 11.82 -2.46
C GLY A 64 -1.76 12.60 -1.34
N MET A 65 -1.03 11.96 -0.43
CA MET A 65 -0.33 12.63 0.67
C MET A 65 1.18 12.64 0.41
N GLY A 66 1.64 13.52 -0.48
CA GLY A 66 3.05 13.54 -0.87
C GLY A 66 3.44 14.67 -1.82
N ARG A 67 2.93 15.88 -1.61
CA ARG A 67 3.50 17.09 -2.23
C ARG A 67 3.65 18.18 -1.18
N GLY A 68 4.85 18.23 -0.58
CA GLY A 68 5.27 19.26 0.36
C GLY A 68 6.78 19.52 0.34
N PHE A 69 7.47 19.24 -0.77
CA PHE A 69 8.83 19.72 -1.00
C PHE A 69 8.83 20.59 -2.26
N GLY A 70 9.22 21.86 -2.10
CA GLY A 70 9.76 22.69 -3.17
C GLY A 70 8.78 23.55 -3.96
N ARG A 71 8.12 24.52 -3.32
CA ARG A 71 7.78 25.77 -4.02
C ARG A 71 8.72 26.85 -3.55
N GLY A 72 9.78 27.05 -4.34
CA GLY A 72 10.66 28.19 -4.20
C GLY A 72 9.88 29.49 -4.35
N LEU A 73 10.03 30.35 -3.37
CA LEU A 73 9.73 31.77 -3.48
C LEU A 73 10.78 32.52 -2.67
N GLY A 74 11.59 33.32 -3.38
CA GLY A 74 12.19 34.52 -2.79
C GLY A 74 13.69 34.47 -2.54
N ARG A 75 14.43 35.11 -3.47
CA ARG A 75 15.33 36.26 -3.20
C ARG A 75 16.32 36.09 -2.05
N GLY A 76 17.59 36.02 -2.40
CA GLY A 76 18.69 35.72 -1.50
C GLY A 76 18.91 36.72 -0.38
N PHE A 77 19.42 36.20 0.74
CA PHE A 77 20.34 36.86 1.65
C PHE A 77 21.17 35.75 2.29
N GLY A 78 22.48 35.81 2.06
CA GLY A 78 23.43 34.87 2.67
C GLY A 78 23.44 34.98 4.19
N ARG A 79 23.74 33.85 4.83
CA ARG A 79 24.66 33.72 5.98
C ARG A 79 24.73 32.23 6.34
N GLY A 80 25.92 31.67 6.21
CA GLY A 80 26.19 30.28 6.50
C GLY A 80 25.97 29.94 7.96
N MET A 81 25.62 28.68 8.21
CA MET A 81 25.91 27.99 9.46
C MET A 81 26.22 26.54 9.10
N GLY A 82 27.51 26.24 9.04
CA GLY A 82 27.99 24.87 9.06
C GLY A 82 27.54 24.20 10.36
N ARG A 83 27.02 22.99 10.25
CA ARG A 83 26.99 22.03 11.34
C ARG A 83 27.47 20.70 10.78
N GLY A 84 28.78 20.47 10.95
CA GLY A 84 29.36 19.15 10.82
C GLY A 84 28.73 18.22 11.85
N TYR A 85 28.10 17.16 11.37
CA TYR A 85 27.75 16.00 12.18
C TYR A 85 28.81 14.94 11.86
N GLY A 86 29.70 14.74 12.82
CA GLY A 86 30.78 13.77 12.74
C GLY A 86 30.23 12.37 12.49
N ARG A 87 30.78 11.69 11.48
CA ARG A 87 30.61 10.24 11.30
C ARG A 87 31.44 9.54 12.38
N GLY A 88 30.81 9.28 13.52
CA GLY A 88 31.29 8.28 14.48
C GLY A 88 31.11 6.89 13.86
N ARG A 89 32.18 6.35 13.28
CA ARG A 89 32.30 4.93 12.94
C ARG A 89 32.58 4.14 14.24
N GLY A 90 31.54 3.63 14.89
CA GLY A 90 31.64 2.44 15.75
C GLY A 90 31.10 1.26 14.93
N ARG A 91 31.94 0.38 14.39
CA ARG A 91 32.53 -0.81 15.05
C ARG A 91 31.44 -1.73 15.62
N TRP A 92 30.89 -2.57 14.75
CA TRP A 92 29.99 -3.69 15.07
C TRP A 92 30.60 -4.99 14.52
N ASP A 93 31.85 -5.25 14.89
CA ASP A 93 32.55 -6.50 14.58
C ASP A 93 33.21 -6.98 15.86
N GLU A 94 32.38 -7.43 16.80
CA GLU A 94 32.76 -8.37 17.85
C GLU A 94 31.45 -8.97 18.35
N PHE A 95 31.18 -10.21 17.89
CA PHE A 95 30.46 -11.36 18.47
C PHE A 95 29.81 -12.20 17.35
#